data_AF-A0A947ZV94-F1
#
_entry.id   AF-A0A947ZV94-F1
#
_cell.length_a   1.000
_cell.length_b   1.000
_cell.length_c   1.000
_cell.angle_alpha   90.00
_cell.angle_beta   90.00
_cell.angle_gamma   90.00
#
_symmetry.space_group_name_H-M   'P 1'
#
loop_
_entity.id
_entity.type
_entity.pdbx_description
1 polymer ?
#
loop_
_entity_poly.entity_id
_entity_poly.type
_entity_poly.pdbx_seq_one_letter_code
_entity_poly.pdbx_strand_id
1 'polypeptide(L)'
;MDNNPLTQQQNNLNIVYWAMAAEPVILALIAIFLKSRNAVGNFLSPASDEPVMVAFIAISSIFVWLSFRFASGRNLLPKAMTARANPQGFRLVALGLAIAPGILGFVHYLFFGNLLFLLILNGGAVGLAIKHITQFNEGNC
;
A
#
# COMPACT_ATOMS: atom_id res chain seq x y z
N MET A 1 14.80 -8.29 -32.00
CA MET A 1 14.15 -7.85 -30.75
C MET A 1 12.86 -7.18 -31.17
N ASP A 2 11.75 -7.90 -31.06
CA ASP A 2 10.45 -7.40 -31.49
C ASP A 2 9.97 -6.36 -30.48
N ASN A 3 10.08 -5.09 -30.86
CA ASN A 3 9.50 -3.96 -30.14
C ASN A 3 7.98 -3.94 -30.35
N ASN A 4 7.28 -4.98 -29.89
CA ASN A 4 5.83 -4.97 -29.88
C ASN A 4 5.37 -4.03 -28.74
N PRO A 5 4.70 -2.90 -29.05
CA PRO A 5 4.37 -1.86 -28.10
C PRO A 5 3.50 -2.35 -26.92
N LEU A 6 2.72 -3.42 -27.13
CA LEU A 6 1.90 -4.04 -26.08
C LEU A 6 2.76 -4.70 -24.98
N THR A 7 3.84 -5.37 -25.37
CA THR A 7 4.79 -6.02 -24.44
C THR A 7 5.58 -5.00 -23.65
N GLN A 8 5.95 -3.89 -24.27
CA GLN A 8 6.71 -2.81 -23.62
C GLN A 8 5.84 -2.06 -22.59
N GLN A 9 4.57 -1.79 -22.91
CA GLN A 9 3.64 -1.17 -21.97
C GLN A 9 3.36 -2.07 -20.76
N GLN A 10 3.21 -3.38 -20.96
CA GLN A 10 3.02 -4.35 -19.87
C GLN A 10 4.25 -4.42 -18.96
N ASN A 11 5.46 -4.44 -19.54
CA ASN A 11 6.71 -4.43 -18.78
C ASN A 11 6.85 -3.16 -17.94
N ASN A 12 6.51 -2.00 -18.50
CA ASN A 12 6.54 -0.72 -17.78
C ASN A 12 5.57 -0.71 -16.59
N LEU A 13 4.37 -1.27 -16.75
CA LEU A 13 3.38 -1.37 -15.66
C LEU A 13 3.84 -2.30 -14.55
N ASN A 14 4.46 -3.42 -14.88
CA ASN A 14 5.01 -4.33 -13.88
C ASN A 14 6.11 -3.66 -13.04
N ILE A 15 6.99 -2.86 -13.68
CA ILE A 15 8.00 -2.08 -12.96
C ILE A 15 7.32 -1.11 -11.97
N VAL A 16 6.28 -0.39 -12.41
CA VAL A 16 5.52 0.52 -11.54
C VAL A 16 4.92 -0.22 -10.35
N TYR A 17 4.34 -1.39 -10.57
CA TYR A 17 3.74 -2.16 -9.49
C TYR A 17 4.75 -2.61 -8.45
N TRP A 18 5.91 -3.13 -8.89
CA TRP A 18 6.98 -3.52 -7.97
C TRP A 18 7.62 -2.33 -7.25
N ALA A 19 7.73 -1.18 -7.92
CA ALA A 19 8.14 0.07 -7.27
C ALA A 19 7.16 0.47 -6.16
N MET A 20 5.85 0.42 -6.42
CA MET A 20 4.83 0.68 -5.39
C MET A 20 4.92 -0.31 -4.22
N ALA A 21 5.15 -1.60 -4.49
CA ALA A 21 5.30 -2.60 -3.43
C ALA A 21 6.56 -2.38 -2.56
N ALA A 22 7.59 -1.69 -3.08
CA ALA A 22 8.78 -1.36 -2.33
C ALA A 22 8.61 -0.12 -1.42
N GLU A 23 7.65 0.76 -1.70
CA GLU A 23 7.41 2.00 -0.94
C GLU A 23 7.31 1.79 0.58
N PRO A 24 6.54 0.82 1.10
CA PRO A 24 6.48 0.59 2.56
C PRO A 24 7.85 0.25 3.17
N VAL A 25 8.68 -0.53 2.46
CA VAL A 25 10.02 -0.89 2.93
C VAL A 25 10.90 0.35 2.99
N ILE A 26 10.88 1.17 1.95
CA ILE A 26 11.66 2.42 1.88
C ILE A 26 11.23 3.37 3.00
N LEU A 27 9.92 3.56 3.18
CA LEU A 27 9.38 4.39 4.26
C LEU A 27 9.81 3.87 5.64
N ALA A 28 9.76 2.56 5.89
CA ALA A 28 10.20 1.98 7.15
C ALA A 28 11.70 2.24 7.41
N LEU A 29 12.56 2.07 6.40
CA LEU A 29 13.99 2.37 6.50
C LEU A 29 14.25 3.85 6.79
N ILE A 30 13.54 4.75 6.12
CA ILE A 30 13.61 6.20 6.37
C ILE A 30 13.19 6.51 7.81
N ALA A 31 12.09 5.94 8.28
CA ALA A 31 11.59 6.15 9.65
C ALA A 31 12.63 5.72 10.69
N ILE A 32 13.17 4.51 10.55
CA ILE A 32 14.20 3.97 11.44
C ILE A 32 15.45 4.84 11.41
N PHE A 33 15.90 5.24 10.22
CA PHE A 33 17.06 6.12 10.08
C PHE A 33 16.84 7.46 10.79
N LEU A 34 15.72 8.12 10.57
CA LEU A 34 15.38 9.40 11.21
C LEU A 34 15.33 9.31 12.73
N LYS A 35 14.70 8.27 13.29
CA LYS A 35 14.68 8.06 14.75
C LYS A 35 16.05 7.68 15.32
N SER A 36 16.84 6.87 14.62
CA SER A 36 18.19 6.49 15.07
C SER A 36 19.13 7.69 15.21
N ARG A 37 18.88 8.76 14.42
CA ARG A 37 19.62 10.02 14.46
C ARG A 37 19.04 11.03 15.43
N ASN A 38 17.98 10.68 16.18
CA ASN A 38 17.20 11.61 16.98
C ASN A 38 16.72 12.84 16.18
N ALA A 39 16.56 12.71 14.85
CA ALA A 39 16.09 13.79 14.00
C ALA A 39 14.60 14.08 14.22
N VAL A 40 13.87 13.11 14.79
CA VAL A 40 12.42 13.17 15.04
C VAL A 40 12.12 12.64 16.45
N GLY A 41 11.68 13.53 17.33
CA GLY A 41 11.21 13.19 18.68
C GLY A 41 9.84 12.48 18.67
N ASN A 42 9.40 12.02 19.84
CA ASN A 42 8.02 11.57 20.02
C ASN A 42 7.14 12.79 20.27
N PHE A 43 6.14 13.04 19.43
CA PHE A 43 5.30 14.25 19.53
C PHE A 43 3.98 14.01 20.25
N LEU A 44 3.56 12.76 20.41
CA LEU A 44 2.28 12.40 21.04
C LEU A 44 2.51 11.72 22.39
N SER A 45 1.56 11.92 23.29
CA SER A 45 1.59 11.32 24.62
C SER A 45 1.45 9.80 24.53
N PRO A 46 2.18 9.00 25.34
CA PRO A 46 1.99 7.55 25.41
C PRO A 46 0.54 7.14 25.69
N ALA A 47 -0.22 7.95 26.43
CA ALA A 47 -1.64 7.69 26.71
C ALA A 47 -2.54 7.73 25.46
N SER A 48 -2.06 8.33 24.37
CA SER A 48 -2.76 8.38 23.08
C SER A 48 -2.35 7.28 22.10
N ASP A 49 -1.34 6.47 22.43
CA ASP A 49 -0.84 5.42 21.52
C ASP A 49 -1.91 4.38 21.22
N GLU A 50 -2.54 3.82 22.26
CA GLU A 50 -3.57 2.80 22.14
C GLU A 50 -4.80 3.23 21.32
N PRO A 51 -5.47 4.38 21.59
CA PRO A 51 -6.61 4.80 20.79
C PRO A 51 -6.23 5.13 19.33
N VAL A 52 -5.05 5.72 19.10
CA VAL A 52 -4.56 6.00 17.73
C VAL A 52 -4.26 4.70 16.99
N MET A 53 -3.67 3.72 17.66
CA MET A 53 -3.43 2.39 17.10
C MET A 53 -4.74 1.73 16.68
N VAL A 54 -5.77 1.74 17.53
CA VAL A 54 -7.09 1.19 17.19
C VAL A 54 -7.68 1.87 15.95
N ALA A 55 -7.60 3.19 15.87
CA ALA A 55 -8.04 3.94 14.69
C ALA A 55 -7.24 3.54 13.44
N PHE A 56 -5.93 3.37 13.56
CA PHE A 56 -5.05 2.98 12.45
C PHE A 56 -5.36 1.57 11.96
N ILE A 57 -5.65 0.63 12.86
CA ILE A 57 -6.05 -0.74 12.51
C ILE A 57 -7.41 -0.73 11.79
N ALA A 58 -8.38 0.04 12.28
CA ALA A 58 -9.69 0.16 11.65
C ALA A 58 -9.58 0.75 10.23
N ILE A 59 -8.84 1.84 10.07
CA ILE A 59 -8.59 2.48 8.77
C ILE A 59 -7.82 1.53 7.84
N SER A 60 -6.79 0.84 8.35
CA SER A 60 -6.03 -0.15 7.58
C SER A 60 -6.92 -1.26 7.06
N SER A 61 -7.83 -1.77 7.90
CA SER A 61 -8.79 -2.82 7.51
C SER A 61 -9.72 -2.37 6.38
N ILE A 62 -10.16 -1.11 6.41
CA ILE A 62 -10.95 -0.50 5.33
C ILE A 62 -10.12 -0.44 4.03
N PHE A 63 -8.86 0.00 4.09
CA PHE A 63 -7.99 0.04 2.92
C PHE A 63 -7.71 -1.34 2.33
N VAL A 64 -7.44 -2.33 3.18
CA VAL A 64 -7.27 -3.73 2.76
C VAL A 64 -8.53 -4.22 2.06
N TRP A 65 -9.70 -4.02 2.66
CA TRP A 65 -10.98 -4.41 2.06
C TRP A 65 -11.25 -3.72 0.72
N LEU A 66 -11.03 -2.40 0.63
CA LEU A 66 -11.17 -1.64 -0.61
C LEU A 66 -10.19 -2.12 -1.68
N SER A 67 -8.94 -2.44 -1.31
CA SER A 67 -7.93 -2.93 -2.26
C SER A 67 -8.41 -4.17 -3.00
N PHE A 68 -9.02 -5.14 -2.31
CA PHE A 68 -9.60 -6.34 -2.92
C PHE A 68 -10.83 -6.03 -3.78
N ARG A 69 -11.66 -5.06 -3.39
CA ARG A 69 -12.83 -4.64 -4.20
C ARG A 69 -12.41 -4.04 -5.54
N PHE A 70 -11.38 -3.21 -5.54
CA PHE A 70 -10.84 -2.61 -6.76
C PHE A 70 -10.07 -3.64 -7.59
N ALA A 71 -9.30 -4.53 -6.96
CA ALA A 71 -8.57 -5.60 -7.65
C ALA A 71 -9.51 -6.57 -8.40
N SER A 72 -10.63 -6.94 -7.78
CA SER A 72 -11.61 -7.87 -8.37
C SER A 72 -12.55 -7.25 -9.40
N GLY A 73 -12.42 -5.95 -9.69
CA GLY A 73 -13.34 -5.23 -10.58
C GLY A 73 -14.79 -5.17 -10.07
N ARG A 74 -15.09 -5.69 -8.87
CA ARG A 74 -16.37 -5.55 -8.16
C ARG A 74 -16.44 -4.16 -7.54
N ASN A 75 -16.40 -3.17 -8.42
CA ASN A 75 -16.33 -1.76 -8.10
C ASN A 75 -17.62 -1.28 -7.40
N LEU A 76 -17.45 -0.35 -6.47
CA LEU A 76 -18.53 0.43 -5.83
C LEU A 76 -19.11 1.51 -6.77
N LEU A 77 -18.58 1.62 -7.98
CA LEU A 77 -18.96 2.62 -8.98
C LEU A 77 -20.11 2.11 -9.86
N PRO A 78 -21.02 3.00 -10.32
CA PRO A 78 -22.10 2.64 -11.23
C PRO A 78 -21.58 1.91 -12.48
N LYS A 79 -22.32 0.91 -12.97
CA LYS A 79 -21.96 0.11 -14.17
C LYS A 79 -21.61 0.98 -15.40
N ALA A 80 -22.23 2.15 -15.52
CA ALA A 80 -21.97 3.11 -16.61
C ALA A 80 -20.56 3.75 -16.54
N MET A 81 -20.01 3.97 -15.34
CA MET A 81 -18.66 4.51 -15.17
C MET A 81 -17.59 3.43 -15.31
N THR A 82 -17.88 2.21 -14.86
CA THR A 82 -16.95 1.08 -14.93
C THR A 82 -16.79 0.54 -16.34
N ALA A 83 -17.83 0.61 -17.18
CA ALA A 83 -17.77 0.22 -18.60
C ALA A 83 -16.81 1.07 -19.45
N ARG A 84 -16.44 2.28 -19.00
CA ARG A 84 -15.48 3.17 -19.67
C ARG A 84 -14.13 3.28 -18.96
N ALA A 85 -13.98 2.65 -17.80
CA ALA A 85 -12.81 2.83 -16.96
C ALA A 85 -11.68 1.88 -17.36
N ASN A 86 -10.45 2.41 -17.41
CA ASN A 86 -9.27 1.64 -17.76
C ASN A 86 -8.97 0.59 -16.67
N PRO A 87 -8.93 -0.72 -17.00
CA PRO A 87 -8.59 -1.79 -16.06
C PRO A 87 -7.25 -1.59 -15.35
N GLN A 88 -6.27 -0.98 -16.02
CA GLN A 88 -4.96 -0.67 -15.44
C GLN A 88 -5.06 0.38 -14.33
N GLY A 89 -6.00 1.33 -14.44
CA GLY A 89 -6.25 2.34 -13.41
C GLY A 89 -6.79 1.71 -12.13
N PHE A 90 -7.69 0.74 -12.22
CA PHE A 90 -8.19 0.03 -11.04
C PHE A 90 -7.12 -0.81 -10.35
N ARG A 91 -6.21 -1.44 -11.11
CA ARG A 91 -5.06 -2.16 -10.56
C ARG A 91 -4.14 -1.25 -9.77
N LEU A 92 -3.85 -0.06 -10.30
CA LEU A 92 -3.05 0.96 -9.61
C LEU A 92 -3.73 1.46 -8.33
N VAL A 93 -5.05 1.68 -8.36
CA VAL A 93 -5.81 2.07 -7.17
C VAL A 93 -5.80 0.96 -6.13
N ALA A 94 -5.99 -0.30 -6.54
CA ALA A 94 -5.92 -1.45 -5.64
C ALA A 94 -4.55 -1.55 -4.97
N LEU A 95 -3.46 -1.38 -5.73
CA LEU A 95 -2.09 -1.33 -5.22
C LEU A 95 -1.86 -0.14 -4.27
N GLY A 96 -2.33 1.05 -4.62
CA GLY A 96 -2.25 2.23 -3.75
C GLY A 96 -2.95 2.02 -2.41
N LEU A 97 -4.13 1.40 -2.43
CA LEU A 97 -4.87 1.04 -1.21
C LEU A 97 -4.17 -0.07 -0.42
N ALA A 98 -3.53 -1.02 -1.10
CA ALA A 98 -2.79 -2.10 -0.45
C ALA A 98 -1.56 -1.61 0.33
N ILE A 99 -0.90 -0.54 -0.13
CA ILE A 99 0.29 0.01 0.53
C ILE A 99 -0.04 1.03 1.63
N ALA A 100 -1.27 1.54 1.68
CA ALA A 100 -1.71 2.54 2.65
C ALA A 100 -1.48 2.14 4.13
N PRO A 101 -1.68 0.87 4.56
CA PRO A 101 -1.31 0.44 5.90
C PRO A 101 0.18 0.67 6.21
N GLY A 102 1.08 0.48 5.25
CA GLY A 102 2.51 0.72 5.42
C GLY A 102 2.81 2.20 5.70
N ILE A 103 2.12 3.10 4.99
CA ILE A 103 2.18 4.55 5.24
C ILE A 103 1.69 4.87 6.66
N LEU A 104 0.60 4.25 7.11
CA LEU A 104 0.11 4.41 8.49
C LEU A 104 1.14 3.88 9.52
N GLY A 105 1.79 2.76 9.24
CA GLY A 105 2.88 2.24 10.09
C GLY A 105 4.06 3.21 10.16
N PHE A 106 4.45 3.81 9.05
CA PHE A 106 5.48 4.85 8.99
C PHE A 106 5.11 6.06 9.87
N VAL A 107 3.90 6.58 9.70
CA VAL A 107 3.39 7.71 10.48
C VAL A 107 3.36 7.37 11.97
N HIS A 108 2.78 6.23 12.34
CA HIS A 108 2.69 5.77 13.73
C HIS A 108 4.08 5.69 14.37
N TYR A 109 5.04 5.08 13.69
CA TYR A 109 6.40 4.97 14.19
C TYR A 109 7.06 6.32 14.42
N LEU A 110 6.89 7.30 13.52
CA LEU A 110 7.45 8.64 13.73
C LEU A 110 6.91 9.29 15.00
N PHE A 111 5.60 9.14 15.28
CA PHE A 111 4.94 9.76 16.42
C PHE A 111 5.22 9.06 17.76
N PHE A 112 5.24 7.73 17.78
CA PHE A 112 5.27 6.93 19.02
C PHE A 112 6.54 6.09 19.20
N GLY A 113 7.28 5.81 18.12
CA GLY A 113 8.53 5.03 18.16
C GLY A 113 8.35 3.53 18.32
N ASN A 114 7.14 3.01 18.14
CA ASN A 114 6.87 1.59 18.32
C ASN A 114 7.25 0.77 17.07
N LEU A 115 8.41 0.12 17.11
CA LEU A 115 8.95 -0.65 16.00
C LEU A 115 8.06 -1.82 15.58
N LEU A 116 7.35 -2.45 16.51
CA LEU A 116 6.53 -3.61 16.22
C LEU A 116 5.39 -3.26 15.24
N PHE A 117 4.73 -2.12 15.44
CA PHE A 117 3.65 -1.67 14.55
C PHE A 117 4.17 -1.25 13.18
N LEU A 118 5.35 -0.63 13.12
CA LEU A 118 6.01 -0.34 11.85
C LEU A 118 6.17 -1.63 11.03
N LEU A 119 6.69 -2.67 11.66
CA LEU A 119 6.98 -3.95 10.99
C LEU A 119 5.71 -4.68 10.57
N ILE A 120 4.69 -4.77 11.45
CA ILE A 120 3.43 -5.44 11.11
C ILE A 120 2.73 -4.74 9.94
N LEU A 121 2.60 -3.42 10.01
CA LEU A 121 1.85 -2.67 9.01
C LEU A 121 2.60 -2.60 7.67
N ASN A 122 3.92 -2.40 7.68
CA ASN A 122 4.70 -2.42 6.44
C ASN A 122 4.83 -3.83 5.86
N GLY A 123 5.10 -4.84 6.68
CA GLY A 123 5.16 -6.23 6.23
C GLY A 123 3.83 -6.70 5.64
N GLY A 124 2.71 -6.36 6.30
CA GLY A 124 1.36 -6.62 5.78
C GLY A 124 1.07 -5.90 4.46
N ALA A 125 1.44 -4.63 4.35
CA ALA A 125 1.28 -3.84 3.13
C ALA A 125 2.08 -4.40 1.95
N VAL A 126 3.34 -4.79 2.18
CA VAL A 126 4.19 -5.43 1.16
C VAL A 126 3.61 -6.77 0.73
N GLY A 127 3.24 -7.62 1.69
CA GLY A 127 2.65 -8.93 1.40
C GLY A 127 1.35 -8.80 0.60
N LEU A 128 0.50 -7.81 0.93
CA LEU A 128 -0.73 -7.53 0.21
C LEU A 128 -0.46 -6.98 -1.20
N ALA A 129 0.51 -6.08 -1.36
CA ALA A 129 0.90 -5.57 -2.67
C ALA A 129 1.42 -6.69 -3.57
N ILE A 130 2.31 -7.55 -3.07
CA ILE A 130 2.82 -8.72 -3.81
C ILE A 130 1.69 -9.65 -4.23
N LYS A 131 0.71 -9.90 -3.34
CA LYS A 131 -0.47 -10.70 -3.66
C LYS A 131 -1.26 -10.09 -4.82
N HIS A 132 -1.51 -8.78 -4.82
CA HIS A 132 -2.21 -8.14 -5.94
C HIS A 132 -1.41 -8.21 -7.24
N ILE A 133 -0.10 -7.98 -7.19
CA ILE A 133 0.79 -8.05 -8.37
C ILE A 133 0.77 -9.45 -9.00
N THR A 134 0.89 -10.49 -8.18
CA THR A 134 0.83 -11.88 -8.64
C THR A 134 -0.52 -12.20 -9.28
N GLN A 135 -1.63 -11.81 -8.65
CA GLN A 135 -2.98 -11.97 -9.23
C GLN A 135 -3.14 -11.22 -10.56
N PHE A 136 -2.64 -10.00 -10.67
CA PHE A 136 -2.70 -9.21 -11.91
C PHE A 136 -1.88 -9.80 -13.06
N ASN A 137 -0.77 -10.45 -12.74
CA ASN A 137 0.11 -11.12 -13.71
C ASN A 137 -0.49 -12.45 -14.21
N GLU A 138 -1.21 -13.17 -13.35
CA GLU A 138 -1.91 -14.42 -13.71
C GLU A 138 -3.19 -14.17 -14.52
N GLY A 139 -3.63 -12.93 -14.67
CA GLY A 139 -4.91 -12.60 -15.30
C GLY A 139 -6.12 -12.91 -14.41
N ASN A 140 -5.89 -13.27 -13.15
CA ASN A 140 -6.91 -13.51 -12.15
C ASN A 140 -7.43 -12.15 -11.64
N CYS A 141 -8.61 -11.76 -12.12
CA CYS A 141 -9.41 -10.64 -11.61
C CYS A 141 -10.55 -11.19 -10.74
#